data_AF-U7H289-F1
#
_entry.id   AF-U7H289-F1
#
_cell.length_a   1.000
_cell.length_b   1.000
_cell.length_c   1.000
_cell.angle_alpha   90.00
_cell.angle_beta   90.00
_cell.angle_gamma   90.00
#
_symmetry.space_group_name_H-M   'P 1'
#
loop_
_entity.id
_entity.type
_entity.pdbx_description
1 polymer ?
#
loop_
_entity_poly.entity_id
_entity_poly.type
_entity_poly.pdbx_seq_one_letter_code
_entity_poly.pdbx_strand_id
1 'polypeptide(L)' 'MSRVCQVTGKRPVTGNNVSHAMNHTRRRFLPNLQNHRFWVESEKRFVKLRVSTKGMRIIDKKGIDAVLADLRARGEKV' A
#
# COMPACT_ATOMS: atom_id res chain seq x y z
N MET A 1 -7.78 12.06 0.00
CA MET A 1 -6.87 11.02 0.51
C MET A 1 -5.75 10.72 -0.48
N SER A 2 -4.50 10.85 -0.06
CA SER A 2 -3.31 10.43 -0.83
C SER A 2 -3.41 8.94 -1.15
N ARG A 3 -3.30 8.50 -2.42
CA ARG A 3 -3.35 7.08 -2.82
C ARG A 3 -2.00 6.39 -2.57
N VAL A 4 -1.64 6.22 -1.29
CA VAL A 4 -0.36 5.64 -0.86
C VAL A 4 -0.58 4.38 -0.03
N CYS A 5 0.21 3.35 -0.30
CA CYS A 5 0.24 2.13 0.53
C CYS A 5 1.01 2.42 1.82
N GLN A 6 0.40 2.17 2.98
CA GLN A 6 1.02 2.42 4.30
C GLN A 6 2.29 1.58 4.50
N VAL A 7 2.22 0.29 4.13
CA VAL A 7 3.33 -0.65 4.33
C VAL A 7 4.53 -0.33 3.42
N THR A 8 4.28 -0.15 2.12
CA THR A 8 5.35 -0.06 1.10
C THR A 8 5.66 1.35 0.62
N GLY A 9 4.86 2.34 1.00
CA GLY A 9 5.00 3.72 0.51
C GLY A 9 4.69 3.91 -0.98
N LYS A 10 4.23 2.88 -1.71
CA LYS A 10 3.92 2.99 -3.15
C LYS A 10 2.95 4.14 -3.43
N ARG A 11 3.35 5.05 -4.32
CA ARG A 11 2.59 6.24 -4.73
C ARG A 11 2.14 6.13 -6.19
N PRO A 12 1.14 6.92 -6.62
CA PRO A 12 0.79 7.03 -8.02
C PRO A 12 1.96 7.58 -8.84
N VAL A 13 2.16 6.99 -10.01
CA VAL A 13 3.18 7.45 -10.96
C VAL A 13 2.47 8.13 -12.13
N THR A 14 3.04 9.21 -12.65
CA THR A 14 2.54 9.90 -13.85
C THR A 14 3.22 9.35 -15.09
N GLY A 15 2.50 9.34 -16.21
CA GLY A 15 3.08 9.00 -17.51
C GLY A 15 2.07 9.25 -18.63
N ASN A 16 2.29 8.63 -19.79
CA ASN A 16 1.44 8.83 -20.96
C ASN A 16 0.79 7.50 -21.38
N ASN A 17 -0.42 7.55 -21.94
CA ASN A 17 -0.85 6.53 -22.90
C ASN A 17 -0.15 6.85 -24.23
N VAL A 18 0.38 5.83 -24.89
CA VAL A 18 1.02 5.93 -26.19
C VAL A 18 0.17 5.13 -27.16
N SER A 19 -0.36 5.77 -28.20
CA SER A 19 -1.08 5.07 -29.26
C SER A 19 -0.10 4.37 -30.21
N HIS A 20 -0.61 3.53 -31.11
CA HIS A 20 0.20 2.93 -32.18
C HIS A 20 0.88 4.00 -33.07
N ALA A 21 0.26 5.17 -33.23
CA ALA A 21 0.82 6.32 -33.95
C ALA A 21 1.69 7.23 -33.07
N MET A 22 2.08 6.77 -31.87
CA MET A 22 2.87 7.53 -30.87
C MET A 22 2.20 8.81 -30.36
N ASN A 23 0.87 8.92 -30.45
CA ASN A 23 0.16 10.04 -29.84
C ASN A 23 0.16 9.87 -28.32
N HIS A 24 0.67 10.88 -27.62
CA HIS A 24 0.82 10.88 -26.17
C HIS A 24 -0.35 11.59 -25.49
N THR A 25 -1.07 10.88 -24.62
CA THR A 25 -2.07 11.49 -23.72
C THR A 25 -1.70 11.25 -22.26
N ARG A 26 -1.87 12.26 -21.39
CA ARG A 26 -1.46 12.16 -19.98
C ARG A 26 -2.32 11.14 -19.22
N ARG A 27 -1.69 10.30 -18.41
CA ARG A 27 -2.36 9.35 -17.50
C ARG A 27 -1.68 9.24 -16.15
N ARG A 28 -2.39 8.66 -15.19
CA ARG A 28 -1.86 8.28 -13.87
C ARG A 28 -1.91 6.77 -13.69
N PHE A 29 -0.80 6.17 -13.30
CA PHE A 29 -0.70 4.77 -12.89
C PHE A 29 -0.97 4.68 -11.40
N LEU A 30 -2.10 4.09 -11.04
CA LEU A 30 -2.57 4.00 -9.67
C LEU A 30 -2.11 2.68 -9.04
N PRO A 31 -1.62 2.68 -7.78
CA PRO A 31 -1.38 1.44 -7.06
C PRO A 31 -2.70 0.72 -6.77
N ASN A 32 -2.70 -0.62 -6.86
CA ASN A 32 -3.84 -1.45 -6.47
C ASN A 32 -3.96 -1.46 -4.93
N LEU A 33 -4.60 -0.43 -4.36
CA LEU A 33 -4.82 -0.26 -2.92
C LEU A 33 -6.13 -0.90 -2.50
N GLN A 34 -6.07 -1.66 -1.41
CA GLN A 34 -7.18 -2.37 -0.81
C GLN A 34 -7.25 -2.04 0.68
N ASN A 35 -8.46 -1.87 1.20
CA ASN A 35 -8.69 -1.73 2.63
C ASN A 35 -8.90 -3.13 3.21
N HIS A 36 -7.92 -3.62 3.97
CA HIS A 36 -7.95 -4.96 4.54
C HIS A 36 -7.81 -4.91 6.06
N ARG A 37 -8.44 -5.86 6.76
CA ARG A 37 -8.34 -5.99 8.21
C ARG A 37 -7.42 -7.17 8.52
N PHE A 38 -6.44 -6.93 9.38
CA PHE A 38 -5.53 -7.96 9.87
C PHE A 38 -5.83 -8.21 11.35
N TRP A 39 -5.94 -9.48 11.72
CA TRP A 39 -5.98 -9.86 13.13
C TRP A 39 -4.57 -9.73 13.70
N VAL A 40 -4.45 -9.06 14.85
CA VAL A 40 -3.18 -8.86 15.54
C VAL A 40 -3.28 -9.54 16.89
N GLU A 41 -2.55 -10.64 17.05
CA GLU A 41 -2.63 -11.47 18.25
C GLU A 41 -2.13 -10.73 19.49
N SER A 42 -1.06 -9.94 19.33
CA SER A 42 -0.45 -9.14 20.41
C SER A 42 -1.40 -8.12 21.03
N GLU A 43 -2.34 -7.58 20.24
CA GLU A 43 -3.31 -6.56 20.67
C GLU A 43 -4.74 -7.10 20.78
N LYS A 44 -4.96 -8.38 20.44
CA LYS A 44 -6.28 -9.05 20.36
C LYS A 44 -7.34 -8.21 19.63
N ARG A 45 -6.95 -7.50 18.58
CA ARG A 45 -7.84 -6.64 17.80
C ARG A 45 -7.58 -6.73 16.30
N PHE A 46 -8.61 -6.34 15.53
CA PHE A 46 -8.45 -6.13 14.10
C PHE A 46 -7.87 -4.73 13.83
N VAL A 47 -6.78 -4.70 13.06
CA VAL A 47 -6.20 -3.46 12.56
C VAL A 47 -6.56 -3.30 11.09
N LYS A 48 -7.16 -2.15 10.74
CA LYS A 48 -7.52 -1.83 9.36
C LYS A 48 -6.37 -1.09 8.69
N LEU A 49 -5.78 -1.69 7.67
CA LEU A 49 -4.71 -1.08 6.88
C LEU A 49 -5.15 -0.91 5.43
N ARG A 50 -4.72 0.19 4.83
CA ARG A 50 -4.80 0.42 3.40
C ARG A 50 -3.49 -0.01 2.74
N VAL A 51 -3.53 -1.20 2.16
CA VAL A 51 -2.34 -1.91 1.65
C VAL A 51 -2.45 -2.15 0.17
N SER A 52 -1.31 -2.21 -0.51
CA SER A 52 -1.25 -2.77 -1.86
C SER A 52 -1.09 -4.29 -1.80
N THR A 53 -1.35 -4.98 -2.90
CA THR A 53 -1.11 -6.44 -3.00
C THR A 53 0.34 -6.81 -2.68
N LYS A 54 1.33 -5.98 -3.06
CA LYS A 54 2.74 -6.18 -2.66
C LYS A 54 2.93 -6.00 -1.15
N GLY A 55 2.20 -5.07 -0.53
CA GLY A 55 2.22 -4.86 0.91
C GLY A 55 1.66 -6.06 1.68
N MET A 56 0.57 -6.65 1.19
CA MET A 56 -0.01 -7.87 1.76
C MET A 56 1.00 -9.03 1.76
N ARG A 57 1.66 -9.29 0.62
CA ARG A 57 2.73 -10.30 0.54
C ARG A 57 3.90 -10.07 1.52
N ILE A 58 4.22 -8.82 1.83
CA ILE A 58 5.29 -8.49 2.80
C ILE A 58 4.82 -8.78 4.21
N ILE A 59 3.56 -8.47 4.54
CA ILE A 59 2.94 -8.82 5.83
C ILE A 59 2.97 -10.34 6.01
N ASP A 60 2.56 -11.10 4.98
CA ASP A 60 2.55 -12.57 5.05
C ASP A 60 3.97 -13.14 5.25
N LYS A 61 4.99 -12.53 4.64
CA LYS A 61 6.38 -12.98 4.75
C LYS A 61 7.04 -12.62 6.09
N LYS A 62 6.82 -11.41 6.59
CA LYS A 62 7.49 -10.87 7.79
C LYS A 62 6.71 -11.07 9.08
N GLY A 63 5.41 -11.36 8.98
CA GLY A 63 4.47 -11.28 10.09
C GLY A 63 3.92 -9.86 10.29
N ILE A 64 2.73 -9.76 10.86
CA ILE A 64 2.03 -8.48 11.07
C ILE A 64 2.71 -7.63 12.14
N ASP A 65 3.17 -8.23 13.24
CA ASP A 65 3.74 -7.49 14.37
C ASP A 65 5.01 -6.70 13.99
N ALA A 66 5.91 -7.33 13.21
CA ALA A 66 7.11 -6.67 12.71
C ALA A 66 6.78 -5.47 11.81
N VAL A 67 5.78 -5.62 10.93
CA VAL A 67 5.34 -4.54 10.04
C VAL A 67 4.67 -3.41 10.81
N LEU A 68 3.91 -3.72 11.87
CA LEU A 68 3.31 -2.72 12.76
C LEU A 68 4.36 -1.95 13.55
N ALA A 69 5.41 -2.62 14.04
CA ALA A 69 6.55 -1.97 14.68
C ALA A 69 7.23 -0.97 13.71
N ASP A 70 7.51 -1.41 12.48
CA ASP A 70 8.08 -0.55 11.42
C ASP A 70 7.17 0.63 11.06
N LEU A 71 5.84 0.45 11.10
CA LEU A 71 4.87 1.53 10.82
C LEU A 71 4.83 2.55 11.97
N ARG A 72 4.86 2.08 13.22
CA ARG A 72 4.89 2.95 14.41
C ARG A 72 6.18 3.73 14.53
N ALA A 73 7.32 3.10 14.20
CA ALA A 73 8.61 3.79 14.15
C ALA A 73 8.63 4.93 13.12
N ARG A 74 7.88 4.79 12.02
CA ARG A 74 7.67 5.84 11.01
C ARG A 74 6.64 6.90 11.41
N GLY A 75 5.98 6.75 12.56
CA GLY A 75 4.95 7.67 13.04
C GLY A 75 3.60 7.55 12.32
N GLU A 76 3.36 6.46 11.57
CA GLU A 76 2.05 6.24 10.97
C GLU A 76 1.03 5.79 12.02
N LYS A 77 -0.20 6.34 11.95
CA LYS A 77 -1.30 5.96 12.85
C LYS A 77 -1.91 4.64 12.37
N VAL A 78 -1.98 3.65 13.28
CA VAL A 78 -2.44 2.28 13.01
C VAL A 78 -3.49 1.80 14.01
#